data_AF-A0A957RPA1-F1
#
_entry.id   AF-A0A957RPA1-F1
#
_cell.length_a   1.000
_cell.length_b   1.000
_cell.length_c   1.000
_cell.angle_alpha   90.00
_cell.angle_beta   90.00
_cell.angle_gamma   90.00
#
_symmetry.space_group_name_H-M   'P 1'
#
loop_
_entity.id
_entity.type
_entity.pdbx_description
1 polymer ?
#
loop_
_entity_poly.entity_id
_entity_poly.type
_entity_poly.pdbx_seq_one_letter_code
_entity_poly.pdbx_strand_id
1 'polypeptide(L)'
;RVQGMQRYYALLLTREGTARLVKALDGDSVLAETPFAWSFGAPYDFALTVRGNHIEAAIDGQVLFAVTDAERPLEGGGVALVIEEGRIMCEAVAVAPAELLNA
;
A
#
# COMPACT_ATOMS: atom_id res chain seq x y z
N ARG A 1 15.30 4.15 -8.85
CA ARG A 1 15.40 5.61 -8.61
C ARG A 1 14.12 6.03 -7.92
N VAL A 2 14.18 6.76 -6.79
CA VAL A 2 12.98 7.28 -6.10
C VAL A 2 12.68 8.69 -6.59
N GLN A 3 11.43 8.99 -6.93
CA GLN A 3 11.01 10.23 -7.58
C GLN A 3 10.51 11.29 -6.57
N GLY A 4 11.08 11.30 -5.35
CA GLY A 4 10.63 12.12 -4.22
C GLY A 4 9.61 11.43 -3.32
N MET A 5 9.14 12.13 -2.28
CA MET A 5 8.23 11.61 -1.24
C MET A 5 6.73 11.75 -1.58
N GLN A 6 6.39 12.15 -2.81
CA GLN A 6 5.01 12.40 -3.25
C GLN A 6 4.59 11.50 -4.42
N ARG A 7 5.30 10.37 -4.60
CA ARG A 7 5.07 9.41 -5.68
C ARG A 7 5.16 7.99 -5.15
N TYR A 8 4.03 7.46 -4.69
CA TYR A 8 3.95 6.11 -4.11
C TYR A 8 2.53 5.55 -4.18
N TYR A 9 2.42 4.23 -4.07
CA TYR A 9 1.20 3.56 -3.61
C TYR A 9 1.37 3.20 -2.14
N ALA A 10 0.32 3.33 -1.34
CA ALA A 10 0.36 2.93 0.06
C ALA A 10 -0.94 2.24 0.48
N LEU A 11 -0.80 1.18 1.29
CA LEU A 11 -1.87 0.58 2.03
C LEU A 11 -1.85 1.16 3.45
N LEU A 12 -2.95 1.79 3.85
CA LEU A 12 -3.05 2.55 5.09
C LEU A 12 -4.17 2.00 5.95
N LEU A 13 -3.94 1.95 7.27
CA LEU A 13 -5.01 1.88 8.26
C LEU A 13 -5.28 3.30 8.77
N THR A 14 -6.54 3.74 8.67
CA THR A 14 -6.91 5.13 9.00
C THR A 14 -7.64 5.21 10.32
N ARG A 15 -7.61 6.39 10.96
CA ARG A 15 -8.29 6.61 12.26
C ARG A 15 -9.80 6.38 12.22
N GLU A 16 -10.42 6.44 11.05
CA GLU A 16 -11.84 6.18 10.81
C GLU A 16 -12.19 4.68 10.85
N GLY A 17 -11.21 3.79 11.09
CA GLY A 17 -11.45 2.34 11.08
C GLY A 17 -11.62 1.81 9.66
N THR A 18 -10.81 2.30 8.73
CA THR A 18 -10.79 1.85 7.33
C THR A 18 -9.40 1.40 6.91
N ALA A 19 -9.35 0.47 5.96
CA ALA A 19 -8.17 0.24 5.15
C ALA A 19 -8.32 1.03 3.83
N ARG A 20 -7.26 1.71 3.41
CA ARG A 20 -7.21 2.45 2.14
C ARG A 20 -6.01 2.04 1.31
N LEU A 21 -6.23 1.78 0.03
CA LEU A 21 -5.17 1.82 -0.97
C LEU A 21 -5.17 3.21 -1.60
N VAL A 22 -4.07 3.94 -1.43
CA VAL A 22 -3.91 5.30 -1.97
C VAL A 22 -2.78 5.36 -2.99
N LYS A 23 -2.86 6.37 -3.86
CA LYS A 23 -1.79 6.79 -4.75
C LYS A 23 -1.45 8.24 -4.46
N ALA A 24 -0.20 8.51 -4.16
CA ALA A 24 0.37 9.86 -4.21
C ALA A 24 1.01 10.07 -5.59
N LEU A 25 0.57 11.09 -6.32
CA LEU A 25 1.19 11.58 -7.54
C LEU A 25 0.86 13.06 -7.73
N ASP A 26 1.69 13.93 -7.17
CA ASP A 26 1.47 15.39 -7.15
C ASP A 26 0.13 15.76 -6.43
N GLY A 27 -0.26 14.94 -5.46
CA GLY A 27 -1.54 14.94 -4.75
C GLY A 27 -1.95 13.50 -4.40
N ASP A 28 -2.87 13.34 -3.46
CA ASP A 28 -3.27 12.01 -2.98
C ASP A 28 -4.65 11.62 -3.53
N SER A 29 -4.78 10.39 -4.03
CA SER A 29 -6.05 9.81 -4.46
C SER A 29 -6.28 8.45 -3.79
N VAL A 30 -7.53 8.18 -3.43
CA VAL A 30 -7.95 6.87 -2.93
C VAL A 30 -8.31 5.98 -4.11
N LEU A 31 -7.58 4.88 -4.28
CA LEU A 31 -7.84 3.88 -5.31
C LEU A 31 -8.90 2.86 -4.86
N ALA A 32 -8.89 2.51 -3.58
CA ALA A 32 -9.90 1.65 -2.95
C ALA A 32 -9.95 1.90 -1.44
N GLU A 33 -11.11 1.66 -0.84
CA GLU A 33 -11.35 1.79 0.60
C GLU A 33 -12.35 0.71 1.04
N THR A 34 -12.17 0.19 2.25
CA THR A 34 -13.15 -0.69 2.91
C THR A 34 -13.12 -0.50 4.42
N PRO A 35 -14.24 -0.67 5.15
CA PRO A 35 -14.22 -0.75 6.59
C PRO A 35 -13.26 -1.85 7.07
N PHE A 36 -12.41 -1.52 8.05
CA PHE A 36 -11.46 -2.44 8.64
C PHE A 36 -11.26 -2.08 10.11
N ALA A 37 -11.77 -2.92 11.01
CA ALA A 37 -11.75 -2.68 12.44
C ALA A 37 -10.36 -3.03 13.03
N TRP A 38 -9.40 -2.13 12.89
CA TRP A 38 -8.09 -2.26 13.52
C TRP A 38 -8.05 -1.62 14.92
N SER A 39 -7.10 -2.09 15.72
CA SER A 39 -6.84 -1.63 17.08
C SER A 39 -5.43 -1.05 17.20
N PHE A 40 -5.30 0.07 17.91
CA PHE A 40 -4.01 0.69 18.20
C PHE A 40 -3.10 -0.25 19.01
N GLY A 41 -1.83 -0.35 18.61
CA GLY A 41 -0.82 -1.17 19.28
C GLY A 41 -0.87 -2.66 18.97
N ALA A 42 -1.82 -3.11 18.14
CA ALA A 42 -1.80 -4.46 17.60
C ALA A 42 -0.85 -4.55 16.39
N PRO A 43 -0.12 -5.66 16.22
CA PRO A 43 0.67 -5.92 15.02
C PRO A 43 -0.26 -6.27 13.85
N TYR A 44 0.16 -5.91 12.64
CA TYR A 44 -0.50 -6.27 11.38
C TYR A 44 0.55 -6.49 10.31
N ASP A 45 0.37 -7.52 9.49
CA ASP A 45 1.24 -7.82 8.37
C ASP A 45 0.71 -7.18 7.10
N PHE A 46 1.39 -6.14 6.62
CA PHE A 46 1.03 -5.44 5.39
C PHE A 46 1.76 -6.06 4.20
N ALA A 47 1.02 -6.31 3.12
CA ALA A 47 1.59 -6.70 1.85
C ALA A 47 1.04 -5.85 0.70
N LEU A 48 1.95 -5.37 -0.15
CA LEU A 48 1.66 -4.73 -1.42
C LEU A 48 2.40 -5.47 -2.52
N THR A 49 1.65 -5.99 -3.50
CA THR A 49 2.20 -6.62 -4.70
C THR A 49 1.83 -5.80 -5.92
N VAL A 50 2.85 -5.31 -6.64
CA VAL A 50 2.66 -4.47 -7.82
C VAL A 50 3.17 -5.20 -9.06
N ARG A 51 2.28 -5.40 -10.04
CA ARG A 51 2.56 -6.06 -11.32
C ARG A 51 2.15 -5.12 -12.46
N GLY A 52 3.12 -4.38 -13.00
CA GLY A 52 2.82 -3.31 -13.95
C GLY A 52 1.91 -2.26 -13.29
N ASN A 53 0.69 -2.12 -13.81
CA ASN A 53 -0.32 -1.22 -13.23
C ASN A 53 -1.38 -1.93 -12.38
N HIS A 54 -1.20 -3.21 -12.08
CA HIS A 54 -2.07 -3.95 -11.18
C HIS A 54 -1.47 -3.97 -9.77
N ILE A 55 -2.27 -3.56 -8.78
CA ILE A 55 -1.86 -3.45 -7.38
C ILE A 55 -2.79 -4.34 -6.54
N GLU A 56 -2.19 -5.29 -5.85
CA GLU A 56 -2.85 -6.13 -4.86
C GLU A 56 -2.37 -5.73 -3.46
N ALA A 57 -3.31 -5.55 -2.55
CA ALA A 57 -3.06 -5.06 -1.20
C ALA A 57 -3.73 -5.98 -0.18
N ALA A 58 -2.95 -6.48 0.77
CA ALA A 58 -3.39 -7.42 1.77
C ALA A 58 -2.94 -7.01 3.18
N ILE A 59 -3.77 -7.36 4.17
CA ILE A 59 -3.45 -7.28 5.60
C ILE A 59 -3.64 -8.67 6.21
N ASP A 60 -2.67 -9.14 6.97
CA ASP A 60 -2.68 -10.45 7.64
C ASP A 60 -2.95 -11.62 6.67
N GLY A 61 -2.38 -11.53 5.46
CA GLY A 61 -2.56 -12.51 4.39
C GLY A 61 -3.92 -12.47 3.67
N GLN A 62 -4.86 -11.63 4.11
CA GLN A 62 -6.14 -11.43 3.44
C GLN A 62 -6.05 -10.30 2.41
N VAL A 63 -6.28 -10.62 1.14
CA VAL A 63 -6.39 -9.62 0.07
C VAL A 63 -7.63 -8.75 0.32
N LEU A 64 -7.41 -7.46 0.51
CA LEU A 64 -8.47 -6.47 0.65
C LEU A 64 -8.80 -5.78 -0.67
N PHE A 65 -7.76 -5.53 -1.49
CA PHE A 65 -7.90 -4.82 -2.75
C PHE A 65 -7.09 -5.49 -3.87
N ALA A 66 -7.66 -5.49 -5.07
CA ALA A 66 -6.98 -5.79 -6.32
C ALA A 66 -7.45 -4.75 -7.35
N VAL A 67 -6.59 -3.79 -7.67
CA VAL A 67 -6.94 -2.60 -8.46
C VAL A 67 -6.03 -2.46 -9.66
N THR A 68 -6.56 -1.99 -10.78
CA THR A 68 -5.78 -1.60 -11.96
C THR A 68 -5.72 -0.08 -12.05
N ASP A 69 -4.53 0.50 -11.90
CA ASP A 69 -4.29 1.92 -12.08
C ASP A 69 -4.16 2.27 -13.57
N ALA A 70 -5.23 2.81 -14.15
CA ALA A 70 -5.24 3.21 -15.56
C ALA A 70 -4.64 4.60 -15.81
N GLU A 71 -4.39 5.40 -14.77
CA GLU A 71 -4.08 6.82 -14.91
C GLU A 71 -2.66 7.13 -14.44
N ARG A 72 -1.69 7.11 -15.36
CA ARG A 72 -0.26 7.39 -15.07
C ARG A 72 0.31 6.47 -13.96
N PRO A 73 0.36 5.15 -14.18
CA PRO A 73 0.86 4.22 -13.18
C PRO A 73 2.33 4.51 -12.81
N LEU A 74 2.69 4.21 -11.56
CA LEU A 74 4.07 4.33 -11.11
C LEU A 74 4.85 3.09 -11.56
N GLU A 75 5.75 3.26 -12.52
CA GLU A 75 6.48 2.14 -13.16
C GLU A 75 7.66 1.59 -12.33
N GLY A 76 7.98 2.25 -11.22
CA GLY A 76 9.05 1.80 -10.34
C GLY A 76 9.32 2.76 -9.18
N GLY A 77 10.04 2.29 -8.17
CA GLY A 77 10.28 3.06 -6.96
C GLY A 77 11.15 2.32 -5.96
N GLY A 78 10.85 2.54 -4.68
CA GLY A 78 11.41 1.81 -3.55
C GLY A 78 10.29 1.51 -2.54
N VAL A 79 10.67 0.87 -1.44
CA VAL A 79 9.74 0.56 -0.33
C VAL A 79 10.02 1.51 0.84
N ALA A 80 8.95 1.96 1.47
CA ALA A 80 8.99 2.83 2.64
C ALA A 80 7.81 2.50 3.57
N LEU A 81 7.91 2.98 4.81
CA LEU A 81 6.81 3.02 5.76
C LEU A 81 6.33 4.46 5.88
N VAL A 82 5.02 4.66 6.02
CA VAL A 82 4.42 5.99 6.18
C VAL A 82 3.59 6.03 7.46
N ILE A 83 3.79 7.10 8.22
CA ILE A 83 2.97 7.45 9.39
C ILE A 83 2.66 8.92 9.32
N GLU A 84 1.39 9.27 9.56
CA GLU A 84 0.98 10.68 9.63
C GLU A 84 1.33 11.28 10.99
N GLU A 85 0.97 10.60 12.09
CA GLU A 85 1.24 11.05 13.44
C GLU A 85 1.60 9.89 14.39
N GLY A 86 2.59 10.10 15.24
CA GLY A 86 2.97 9.15 16.30
C GLY A 86 4.20 8.32 15.96
N ARG A 87 4.12 7.00 16.18
CA ARG A 87 5.24 6.06 15.96
C ARG A 87 4.77 4.76 15.32
N ILE A 88 5.60 4.20 14.44
CA ILE A 88 5.48 2.83 13.95
C ILE A 88 6.56 1.98 14.63
N MET A 89 6.17 0.80 15.10
CA MET A 89 7.10 -0.29 15.36
C MET A 89 7.04 -1.23 14.16
N CYS A 90 8.18 -1.50 13.55
CA CYS A 90 8.28 -2.42 12.41
C CYS A 90 9.33 -3.46 12.75
N GLU A 91 8.93 -4.73 12.72
CA GLU A 91 9.82 -5.85 12.97
C GLU A 91 10.69 -6.15 11.75
N ALA A 92 10.08 -6.22 10.57
CA ALA A 92 10.79 -6.52 9.33
C ALA A 92 10.16 -5.81 8.13
N VAL A 93 11.02 -5.51 7.15
CA VAL A 93 10.62 -5.12 5.79
C VAL A 93 11.31 -6.08 4.84
N ALA A 94 10.54 -6.79 4.04
CA ALA A 94 11.04 -7.68 3.00
C ALA A 94 10.56 -7.20 1.62
N VAL A 95 11.42 -7.31 0.62
CA VAL A 95 11.11 -6.95 -0.77
C VAL A 95 11.63 -8.06 -1.66
N ALA A 96 10.76 -8.55 -2.55
CA ALA A 96 11.09 -9.54 -3.56
C ALA A 96 10.41 -9.17 -4.89
N PRO A 97 10.89 -9.69 -6.03
CA PRO A 97 10.16 -9.58 -7.28
C PRO A 97 8.76 -10.18 -7.14
N ALA A 98 7.75 -9.48 -7.69
CA ALA A 98 6.41 -10.05 -7.82
C ALA A 98 6.44 -11.20 -8.84
N GLU A 99 5.79 -12.32 -8.52
CA GLU A 99 5.59 -13.40 -9.51
C GLU A 99 4.79 -12.87 -10.70
N LEU A 100 5.14 -13.31 -11.91
CA LEU A 100 4.38 -12.99 -13.10
C LEU A 100 3.05 -13.73 -13.05
N LEU A 101 1.94 -13.05 -13.33
CA LEU A 101 0.68 -13.73 -13.61
C LEU A 101 0.88 -14.53 -14.89
N ASN A 102 0.80 -15.86 -14.80
CA ASN A 102 0.78 -16.70 -15.98
C ASN A 102 -0.49 -16.40 -16.78
N ALA A 103 -0.31 -15.98 -18.03
CA ALA A 103 -1.39 -15.70 -18.98
C ALA A 103 -2.05 -16.98 -19.49
#